data_AF-A0A8H4B0R6-F1
#
_entry.id   AF-A0A8H4B0R6-F1
#
_cell.length_a   1.000
_cell.length_b   1.000
_cell.length_c   1.000
_cell.angle_alpha   90.00
_cell.angle_beta   90.00
_cell.angle_gamma   90.00
#
_symmetry.space_group_name_H-M   'P 1'
#
loop_
_entity.id
_entity.type
_entity.pdbx_description
1 polymer ?
#
loop_
_entity_poly.entity_id
_entity_poly.type
_entity_poly.pdbx_seq_one_letter_code
_entity_poly.pdbx_strand_id
1 'polypeptide(L)'
;MINHFSLSGWHKEKSQELSGKSYKNIYTTVIDFEVTLDLSGYILPTAEVIASPSFDEYLEAYIGDENKCKEIILKKTVLWEYDLLYKSILDLARRRGYRYNLSVTYPQSNLIVKAMTDHSFGKNVRTYGFIAAPISWLYKKKFDKLQSQFKMNTSASEWFTQNSTLIEQYITTDQRGGRVVS
;
A
#
# COMPACT_ATOMS: atom_id res chain seq x y z
N MET A 1 7.59 -1.17 -5.04
CA MET A 1 7.20 -0.51 -3.78
C MET A 1 6.22 0.56 -4.22
N ILE A 2 5.01 0.61 -3.65
CA ILE A 2 4.14 1.76 -3.89
C ILE A 2 4.87 2.91 -3.22
N ASN A 3 5.38 3.83 -4.03
CA ASN A 3 6.16 4.99 -3.57
C ASN A 3 5.33 6.27 -3.71
N HIS A 4 4.03 6.17 -3.93
CA HIS A 4 3.19 7.34 -4.14
C HIS A 4 2.27 7.56 -2.94
N PHE A 5 2.03 8.84 -2.69
CA PHE A 5 0.90 9.32 -1.92
C PHE A 5 -0.28 9.48 -2.88
N SER A 6 -1.46 9.00 -2.51
CA SER A 6 -2.71 9.25 -3.25
C SER A 6 -3.76 9.81 -2.31
N LEU A 7 -4.45 10.85 -2.76
CA LEU A 7 -5.58 11.45 -2.09
C LEU A 7 -6.73 11.52 -3.09
N SER A 8 -7.87 10.93 -2.72
CA SER A 8 -9.09 11.03 -3.51
C SER A 8 -10.27 11.49 -2.68
N GLY A 9 -11.06 12.38 -3.25
CA GLY A 9 -12.39 12.72 -2.78
C GLY A 9 -13.44 11.98 -3.59
N TRP A 10 -14.45 11.43 -2.94
CA TRP A 10 -15.62 10.90 -3.62
C TRP A 10 -16.93 11.12 -2.86
N HIS A 11 -18.03 11.14 -3.62
CA HIS A 11 -19.40 11.11 -3.09
C HIS A 11 -20.23 10.03 -3.78
N LYS A 12 -21.41 9.74 -3.23
CA LYS A 12 -22.39 8.84 -3.84
C LYS A 12 -23.48 9.67 -4.50
N GLU A 13 -23.60 9.56 -5.81
CA GLU A 13 -24.68 10.15 -6.57
C GLU A 13 -25.83 9.15 -6.72
N LYS A 14 -27.06 9.63 -6.61
CA LYS A 14 -28.26 8.81 -6.80
C LYS A 14 -28.85 9.11 -8.19
N SER A 15 -28.81 8.13 -9.08
CA SER A 15 -29.50 8.17 -10.37
C SER A 15 -30.71 7.25 -10.37
N GLN A 16 -31.63 7.49 -11.31
CA GLN A 16 -32.77 6.61 -11.55
C GLN A 16 -32.63 6.00 -12.93
N GLU A 17 -32.59 4.68 -12.99
CA GLU A 17 -32.59 3.94 -14.25
C GLU A 17 -33.92 3.22 -14.42
N LEU A 18 -34.45 3.26 -15.64
CA LEU A 18 -35.72 2.66 -15.99
C LEU A 18 -35.46 1.21 -16.40
N SER A 19 -35.87 0.27 -15.56
CA SER A 19 -35.68 -1.17 -15.78
C SER A 19 -37.04 -1.81 -16.03
N GLY A 20 -37.43 -1.91 -17.29
CA GLY A 20 -38.75 -2.42 -17.69
C GLY A 20 -39.87 -1.40 -17.43
N LYS A 21 -40.76 -1.68 -16.46
CA LYS A 21 -41.89 -0.79 -16.07
C LYS A 21 -41.69 -0.08 -14.72
N SER A 22 -40.52 -0.22 -14.10
CA SER A 22 -40.23 0.37 -12.78
C SER A 22 -38.93 1.16 -12.81
N TYR A 23 -38.89 2.24 -12.03
CA TYR A 23 -37.66 2.97 -11.73
C TYR A 23 -36.89 2.25 -10.62
N LYS A 24 -35.58 2.09 -10.82
CA LYS A 24 -34.65 1.61 -9.80
C LYS A 24 -33.69 2.74 -9.44
N ASN A 25 -33.53 2.99 -8.14
CA ASN A 25 -32.49 3.89 -7.66
C ASN A 25 -31.14 3.19 -7.78
N ILE A 26 -30.18 3.84 -8.44
CA ILE A 26 -28.79 3.39 -8.55
C ILE A 26 -27.93 4.40 -7.81
N TYR A 27 -26.98 3.89 -7.04
CA TYR A 27 -26.00 4.69 -6.33
C TYR A 27 -24.65 4.50 -7.00
N THR A 28 -24.11 5.55 -7.60
CA THR A 28 -22.82 5.52 -8.27
C THR A 28 -21.83 6.32 -7.44
N THR A 29 -20.63 5.77 -7.22
CA THR A 29 -19.53 6.53 -6.61
C THR A 29 -18.92 7.44 -7.67
N VAL A 30 -18.96 8.74 -7.43
CA VAL A 30 -18.33 9.75 -8.29
C VAL A 30 -17.07 10.23 -7.58
N ILE A 31 -15.94 10.17 -8.28
CA ILE A 31 -14.66 10.69 -7.78
C ILE A 31 -14.66 12.18 -8.09
N ASP A 32 -14.61 12.99 -7.04
CA ASP A 32 -14.62 14.44 -7.13
C ASP A 32 -13.24 14.97 -7.47
N PHE A 33 -12.18 14.35 -6.97
CA PHE A 33 -10.81 14.67 -7.34
C PHE A 33 -9.90 13.50 -6.95
N GLU A 34 -8.79 13.38 -7.67
CA GLU A 34 -7.72 12.44 -7.35
C GLU A 34 -6.37 13.11 -7.60
N VAL A 35 -5.50 13.07 -6.59
CA VAL A 35 -4.13 13.56 -6.70
C VAL A 35 -3.18 12.45 -6.27
N THR A 36 -2.18 12.20 -7.11
CA THR A 36 -1.12 11.24 -6.82
C THR A 36 0.23 11.96 -6.88
N LEU A 37 1.03 11.83 -5.82
CA LEU A 37 2.35 12.44 -5.70
C LEU A 37 3.39 11.34 -5.50
N ASP A 38 4.47 11.39 -6.28
CA ASP A 38 5.59 10.47 -6.11
C ASP A 38 6.44 10.89 -4.89
N LEU A 39 6.63 9.95 -3.97
CA LEU A 39 7.44 10.11 -2.76
C LEU A 39 8.82 9.46 -2.89
N SER A 40 9.17 8.88 -4.04
CA SER A 40 10.45 8.17 -4.24
C SER A 40 11.66 9.05 -3.89
N GLY A 41 11.61 10.36 -4.21
CA GLY A 41 12.68 11.31 -3.88
C GLY A 41 12.77 11.71 -2.40
N TYR A 42 11.75 11.40 -1.61
CA TYR A 42 11.69 11.70 -0.18
C TYR A 42 12.05 10.49 0.70
N ILE A 43 12.12 9.28 0.12
CA ILE A 43 12.50 8.07 0.84
C ILE A 43 14.02 7.97 0.86
N LEU A 44 14.63 7.86 2.04
CA LEU A 44 16.07 7.64 2.13
C LEU A 44 16.46 6.29 1.50
N PRO A 45 17.59 6.22 0.78
CA PRO A 45 18.02 4.98 0.13
C PRO A 45 18.49 3.92 1.13
N THR A 46 18.75 4.32 2.38
CA THR A 46 19.19 3.45 3.47
C THR A 46 18.00 2.96 4.29
N ALA A 47 18.03 1.67 4.61
CA ALA A 47 17.01 1.02 5.42
C ALA A 47 17.64 0.37 6.65
N GLU A 48 16.94 0.46 7.76
CA GLU A 48 17.28 -0.27 8.98
C GLU A 48 16.60 -1.64 8.92
N VAL A 49 17.38 -2.71 9.08
CA VAL A 49 16.83 -4.07 9.12
C VAL A 49 16.51 -4.41 10.56
N ILE A 50 15.24 -4.62 10.84
CA ILE A 50 14.74 -5.04 12.14
C ILE A 50 14.28 -6.49 12.03
N ALA A 51 14.79 -7.32 12.92
CA ALA A 51 14.39 -8.71 13.08
C ALA A 51 13.99 -8.93 14.54
N SER A 52 13.01 -9.79 14.77
CA SER A 52 12.71 -10.32 16.11
C SER A 52 12.53 -11.84 16.01
N PRO A 53 13.45 -12.68 16.52
CA PRO A 53 14.70 -12.37 17.25
C PRO A 53 15.76 -11.62 16.42
N SER A 54 16.94 -11.32 17.00
CA SER A 54 18.02 -10.58 16.34
C SER A 54 18.34 -11.13 14.94
N PHE A 55 18.88 -10.28 14.04
CA PHE A 55 19.11 -10.69 12.65
C PHE A 55 20.01 -11.93 12.56
N ASP A 56 21.03 -12.02 13.41
CA ASP A 56 21.95 -13.15 13.46
C ASP A 56 21.25 -14.42 13.95
N GLU A 57 20.48 -14.36 15.04
CA GLU A 57 19.67 -15.49 15.51
C GLU A 57 18.64 -15.94 14.47
N TYR A 58 18.07 -14.99 13.72
CA TYR A 58 17.13 -15.26 12.65
C TYR A 58 17.79 -15.96 11.47
N LEU A 59 19.00 -15.54 11.10
CA LEU A 59 19.82 -16.21 10.08
C LEU A 59 20.27 -17.59 10.53
N GLU A 60 20.72 -17.74 11.77
CA GLU A 60 21.09 -19.04 12.34
C GLU A 60 19.90 -19.99 12.37
N ALA A 61 18.72 -19.53 12.79
CA ALA A 61 17.50 -20.31 12.75
C ALA A 61 17.09 -20.68 11.32
N TYR A 62 17.33 -19.79 10.34
CA TYR A 62 17.09 -20.10 8.94
C TYR A 62 18.09 -21.14 8.41
N ILE A 63 19.40 -20.99 8.69
CA ILE A 63 20.46 -21.88 8.20
C ILE A 63 20.34 -23.26 8.85
N GLY A 64 20.16 -23.31 10.17
CA GLY A 64 20.05 -24.53 10.97
C GLY A 64 18.76 -25.32 10.76
N ASP A 65 17.77 -24.77 10.04
CA ASP A 65 16.55 -25.49 9.71
C ASP A 65 16.81 -26.55 8.63
N GLU A 66 16.57 -27.82 8.96
CA GLU A 66 16.67 -28.96 8.05
C GLU A 66 15.60 -28.91 6.93
N ASN A 67 14.55 -28.10 7.08
CA ASN A 67 13.52 -27.95 6.05
C ASN A 67 14.11 -27.30 4.79
N LYS A 68 14.11 -28.08 3.69
CA LYS A 68 14.55 -27.61 2.36
C LYS A 68 13.55 -26.69 1.69
N CYS A 69 12.27 -26.75 2.09
CA CYS A 69 11.18 -25.91 1.60
C CYS A 69 10.93 -24.72 2.55
N LYS A 70 11.98 -23.91 2.76
CA LYS A 70 11.91 -22.69 3.59
C LYS A 70 11.97 -21.42 2.75
N GLU A 71 11.28 -20.39 3.21
CA GLU A 71 11.19 -19.08 2.57
C GLU A 71 11.45 -17.97 3.59
N ILE A 72 12.38 -17.07 3.27
CA ILE A 72 12.54 -15.80 3.99
C ILE A 72 11.64 -14.76 3.33
N ILE A 73 10.84 -14.11 4.16
CA ILE A 73 9.92 -13.03 3.81
C ILE A 73 10.43 -11.77 4.48
N LEU A 74 10.97 -10.85 3.68
CA LEU A 74 11.33 -9.51 4.11
C LEU A 74 10.16 -8.55 3.83
N LYS A 75 9.60 -7.95 4.88
CA LYS A 75 8.57 -6.91 4.78
C LYS A 75 9.24 -5.54 4.69
N LYS A 76 9.00 -4.78 3.62
CA LYS A 76 9.46 -3.39 3.53
C LYS A 76 8.39 -2.44 4.06
N THR A 77 8.80 -1.51 4.92
CA THR A 77 7.94 -0.50 5.54
C THR A 77 8.60 0.86 5.45
N VAL A 78 7.84 1.91 5.13
CA VAL A 78 8.32 3.28 5.25
C VAL A 78 7.81 3.85 6.58
N LEU A 79 8.72 4.38 7.39
CA LEU A 79 8.41 5.07 8.62
C LEU A 79 8.16 6.54 8.33
N TRP A 80 6.95 6.99 8.69
CA TRP A 80 6.54 8.37 8.58
C TRP A 80 5.42 8.69 9.57
N GLU A 81 5.14 9.97 9.77
CA GLU A 81 4.10 10.47 10.69
C GLU A 81 2.72 10.49 9.99
N TYR A 82 2.25 9.33 9.55
CA TYR A 82 1.03 9.20 8.72
C TYR A 82 -0.23 9.78 9.40
N ASP A 83 -0.37 9.63 10.71
CA ASP A 83 -1.53 10.13 11.45
C ASP A 83 -1.60 11.66 11.46
N LEU A 84 -0.44 12.31 11.59
CA LEU A 84 -0.34 13.77 11.52
C LEU A 84 -0.69 14.24 10.11
N LEU A 85 -0.12 13.58 9.09
CA LEU A 85 -0.37 13.90 7.70
C LEU A 85 -1.87 13.78 7.35
N TYR A 86 -2.50 12.69 7.76
CA TYR A 86 -3.91 12.44 7.54
C TYR A 86 -4.78 13.53 8.17
N LYS A 87 -4.52 13.90 9.43
CA LYS A 87 -5.24 14.98 10.11
C LYS A 87 -5.07 16.31 9.40
N SER A 88 -3.85 16.67 8.99
CA SER A 88 -3.57 17.92 8.27
C SER A 88 -4.30 18.00 6.93
N ILE A 89 -4.33 16.92 6.16
CA ILE A 89 -5.05 16.85 4.88
C ILE A 89 -6.56 16.93 5.10
N LEU A 90 -7.07 16.20 6.08
CA LEU A 90 -8.49 16.22 6.41
C LEU A 90 -8.93 17.63 6.84
N ASP A 91 -8.17 18.28 7.72
CA ASP A 91 -8.44 19.65 8.15
C ASP A 91 -8.41 20.63 6.98
N LEU A 92 -7.43 20.52 6.08
CA LEU A 92 -7.35 21.35 4.87
C LEU A 92 -8.60 21.18 3.99
N ALA A 93 -8.99 19.94 3.69
CA ALA A 93 -10.16 19.66 2.88
C ALA A 93 -11.46 20.21 3.51
N ARG A 94 -11.61 20.06 4.83
CA ARG A 94 -12.76 20.58 5.57
C ARG A 94 -12.80 22.11 5.59
N ARG A 95 -11.65 22.77 5.79
CA ARG A 95 -11.52 24.24 5.71
C ARG A 95 -11.86 24.79 4.33
N ARG A 96 -11.58 24.03 3.27
CA ARG A 96 -11.93 24.37 1.88
C ARG A 96 -13.36 24.02 1.50
N GLY A 97 -14.16 23.49 2.42
CA GLY A 97 -15.57 23.22 2.21
C GLY A 97 -15.88 21.85 1.61
N TYR A 98 -14.89 20.99 1.38
CA TYR A 98 -15.13 19.61 0.95
C TYR A 98 -15.69 18.78 2.11
N ARG A 99 -16.95 18.34 1.96
CA ARG A 99 -17.69 17.65 3.03
C ARG A 99 -17.90 16.16 2.81
N TYR A 100 -17.60 15.65 1.63
CA TYR A 100 -17.82 14.25 1.28
C TYR A 100 -16.70 13.34 1.80
N ASN A 101 -16.62 12.13 1.26
CA ASN A 101 -15.65 11.13 1.70
C ASN A 101 -14.28 11.43 1.11
N LEU A 102 -13.25 11.17 1.92
CA LEU A 102 -11.85 11.28 1.55
C LEU A 102 -11.19 9.92 1.74
N SER A 103 -10.35 9.53 0.79
CA SER A 103 -9.44 8.39 0.91
C SER A 103 -8.02 8.91 0.79
N VAL A 104 -7.17 8.52 1.73
CA VAL A 104 -5.75 8.86 1.69
C VAL A 104 -4.94 7.59 1.75
N THR A 105 -4.07 7.39 0.78
CA THR A 105 -3.24 6.21 0.62
C THR A 105 -1.77 6.63 0.70
N TYR A 106 -1.01 5.89 1.49
CA TYR A 106 0.40 6.14 1.75
C TYR A 106 1.26 4.91 1.45
N PRO A 107 2.58 5.08 1.22
CA PRO A 107 3.51 3.98 1.03
C PRO A 107 3.83 3.24 2.36
N GLN A 108 2.84 2.62 3.01
CA GLN A 108 3.02 2.09 4.37
C GLN A 108 3.78 0.75 4.42
N SER A 109 3.27 -0.32 3.79
CA SER A 109 4.00 -1.58 3.64
C SER A 109 3.46 -2.38 2.47
N ASN A 110 4.19 -2.45 1.37
CA ASN A 110 3.66 -3.06 0.14
C ASN A 110 4.63 -3.99 -0.58
N LEU A 111 5.85 -4.20 -0.07
CA LEU A 111 6.79 -5.10 -0.71
C LEU A 111 7.21 -6.23 0.23
N ILE A 112 6.79 -7.44 -0.13
CA ILE A 112 7.29 -8.69 0.43
C ILE A 112 8.35 -9.21 -0.53
N VAL A 113 9.62 -9.19 -0.12
CA VAL A 113 10.69 -9.87 -0.87
C VAL A 113 10.78 -11.30 -0.34
N LYS A 114 10.69 -12.28 -1.25
CA LYS A 114 10.75 -13.70 -0.94
C LYS A 114 12.07 -14.26 -1.45
N ALA A 115 12.88 -14.80 -0.55
CA ALA A 115 14.01 -15.65 -0.92
C ALA A 115 13.63 -17.10 -0.62
N MET A 116 13.72 -17.97 -1.63
CA MET A 116 13.47 -19.41 -1.49
C MET A 116 14.79 -20.15 -1.64
N THR A 117 15.10 -21.09 -0.74
CA THR A 117 16.18 -22.05 -0.97
C THR A 117 15.69 -23.13 -1.90
N ASP A 118 16.25 -23.19 -3.11
CA ASP A 118 15.93 -24.25 -4.08
C ASP A 118 16.93 -25.39 -3.90
N HIS A 119 16.48 -26.51 -3.34
CA HIS A 119 17.23 -27.76 -3.39
C HIS A 119 16.31 -28.90 -3.83
N SER A 120 16.39 -29.23 -5.12
CA SER A 120 15.99 -30.52 -5.74
C SER A 120 14.51 -30.90 -5.83
N PHE A 121 13.60 -30.28 -5.08
CA PHE A 121 12.17 -30.66 -5.13
C PHE A 121 11.47 -30.27 -6.44
N GLY A 122 11.86 -29.16 -7.08
CA GLY A 122 11.27 -28.69 -8.33
C GLY A 122 11.42 -29.64 -9.53
N LYS A 123 12.45 -30.49 -9.55
CA LYS A 123 12.65 -31.47 -10.64
C LYS A 123 11.66 -32.64 -10.59
N ASN A 124 11.17 -33.01 -9.41
CA ASN A 124 10.26 -34.16 -9.24
C ASN A 124 8.77 -33.76 -9.21
N VAL A 125 8.44 -32.47 -9.04
CA VAL A 125 7.05 -31.98 -9.09
C VAL A 125 6.46 -32.10 -10.50
N ARG A 126 7.27 -32.09 -11.55
CA ARG A 126 6.80 -32.30 -12.94
C ARG A 126 6.20 -33.68 -13.17
N THR A 127 6.62 -34.68 -12.40
CA THR A 127 6.20 -36.09 -12.53
C THR A 127 4.95 -36.41 -11.68
N TYR A 128 4.68 -35.65 -10.61
CA TYR A 128 3.56 -35.88 -9.67
C TYR A 128 2.74 -34.59 -9.38
N GLY A 129 2.59 -33.74 -10.39
CA GLY A 129 2.21 -32.32 -10.26
C GLY A 129 0.90 -31.98 -9.53
N PHE A 130 -0.03 -32.93 -9.41
CA PHE A 130 -1.30 -32.69 -8.69
C PHE A 130 -1.23 -32.96 -7.19
N ILE A 131 -0.39 -33.90 -6.73
CA ILE A 131 -0.29 -34.28 -5.31
C ILE A 131 0.89 -33.55 -4.64
N ALA A 132 2.00 -33.39 -5.37
CA ALA A 132 3.20 -32.73 -4.85
C ALA A 132 3.00 -31.22 -4.62
N ALA A 133 2.17 -30.57 -5.43
CA ALA A 133 1.92 -29.13 -5.33
C ALA A 133 1.24 -28.71 -4.00
N PRO A 134 0.07 -29.24 -3.61
CA PRO A 134 -0.57 -28.88 -2.34
C PRO A 134 0.25 -29.30 -1.12
N ILE A 135 0.97 -30.43 -1.19
CA ILE A 135 1.87 -30.88 -0.12
C ILE A 135 3.03 -29.90 0.02
N SER A 136 3.70 -29.52 -1.06
CA SER A 136 4.80 -28.54 -1.01
C SER A 136 4.35 -27.20 -0.42
N TRP A 137 3.09 -26.80 -0.66
CA TRP A 137 2.52 -25.58 -0.12
C TRP A 137 2.23 -25.67 1.38
N LEU A 138 1.79 -26.84 1.87
CA LEU A 138 1.53 -27.09 3.30
C LEU A 138 2.81 -27.19 4.14
N TYR A 139 3.88 -27.79 3.61
CA TYR A 139 5.15 -27.96 4.31
C TYR A 139 6.12 -26.78 4.17
N LYS A 140 5.68 -25.70 3.49
CA LYS A 140 6.50 -24.50 3.30
C LYS A 140 6.61 -23.72 4.61
N LYS A 141 7.79 -23.76 5.23
CA LYS A 141 8.06 -22.98 6.44
C LYS A 141 8.42 -21.55 6.07
N LYS A 142 7.66 -20.61 6.61
CA LYS A 142 7.81 -19.17 6.35
C LYS A 142 8.52 -18.51 7.52
N PHE A 143 9.61 -17.85 7.22
CA PHE A 143 10.32 -16.96 8.11
C PHE A 143 9.87 -15.54 7.73
N ASP A 144 8.98 -14.91 8.53
CA ASP A 144 8.31 -13.65 8.15
C ASP A 144 8.46 -12.48 9.14
N LYS A 145 9.34 -12.66 10.12
CA LYS A 145 9.68 -11.66 11.14
C LYS A 145 10.82 -10.71 10.76
N LEU A 146 11.19 -10.67 9.47
CA LEU A 146 12.21 -9.78 8.95
C LEU A 146 11.55 -8.53 8.35
N GLN A 147 11.92 -7.35 8.83
CA GLN A 147 11.39 -6.08 8.37
C GLN A 147 12.52 -5.12 7.98
N SER A 148 12.38 -4.45 6.84
CA SER A 148 13.26 -3.38 6.40
C SER A 148 12.50 -2.07 6.49
N GLN A 149 12.96 -1.19 7.39
CA GLN A 149 12.35 0.09 7.68
C GLN A 149 13.13 1.21 6.98
N PHE A 150 12.47 1.87 6.04
CA PHE A 150 12.99 3.03 5.34
C PHE A 150 12.49 4.29 6.06
N LYS A 151 13.35 5.28 6.27
CA LYS A 151 12.96 6.56 6.87
C LYS A 151 12.77 7.60 5.77
N MET A 152 11.78 8.47 5.93
CA MET A 152 11.63 9.64 5.07
C MET A 152 12.73 10.67 5.40
N ASN A 153 13.18 11.43 4.39
CA ASN A 153 14.15 12.52 4.55
C ASN A 153 13.52 13.81 5.10
N THR A 154 12.18 13.87 5.15
CA THR A 154 11.40 15.02 5.57
C THR A 154 10.31 14.60 6.56
N SER A 155 9.94 15.50 7.47
CA SER A 155 8.81 15.29 8.37
C SER A 155 7.48 15.38 7.62
N ALA A 156 6.41 14.79 8.17
CA ALA A 156 5.10 14.89 7.54
C ALA A 156 4.59 16.33 7.47
N SER A 157 4.86 17.11 8.52
CA SER A 157 4.48 18.52 8.62
C SER A 157 5.18 19.39 7.56
N GLU A 158 6.48 19.19 7.38
CA GLU A 158 7.28 19.91 6.40
C GLU A 158 6.84 19.57 4.97
N TRP A 159 6.71 18.28 4.67
CA TRP A 159 6.20 17.84 3.37
C TRP A 159 4.80 18.39 3.09
N PHE A 160 3.91 18.38 4.08
CA PHE A 160 2.56 18.90 3.94
C PHE A 160 2.59 20.41 3.66
N THR A 161 3.44 21.17 4.34
CA THR A 161 3.56 22.61 4.12
C THR A 161 4.01 22.91 2.69
N GLN A 162 5.00 22.16 2.18
CA GLN A 162 5.51 22.29 0.81
C GLN A 162 4.45 21.93 -0.26
N ASN A 163 3.59 20.96 0.00
CA ASN A 163 2.62 20.44 -0.98
C ASN A 163 1.17 20.92 -0.77
N SER A 164 0.91 21.67 0.31
CA SER A 164 -0.44 22.10 0.71
C SER A 164 -1.16 22.90 -0.37
N THR A 165 -0.47 23.81 -1.05
CA THR A 165 -1.03 24.63 -2.13
C THR A 165 -1.47 23.78 -3.32
N LEU A 166 -0.68 22.77 -3.68
CA LEU A 166 -1.03 21.85 -4.76
C LEU A 166 -2.25 21.02 -4.38
N ILE A 167 -2.26 20.42 -3.18
CA ILE A 167 -3.39 19.64 -2.67
C ILE A 167 -4.67 20.50 -2.65
N GLU A 168 -4.54 21.75 -2.22
CA GLU A 168 -5.64 22.70 -2.22
C GLU A 168 -6.18 23.00 -3.62
N GLN A 169 -5.31 23.16 -4.62
CA GLN A 169 -5.73 23.36 -6.01
C GLN A 169 -6.57 22.18 -6.50
N TYR A 170 -6.19 20.94 -6.23
CA TYR A 170 -6.99 19.77 -6.63
C TYR A 170 -8.34 19.73 -5.91
N ILE A 171 -8.36 20.01 -4.61
CA ILE A 171 -9.61 20.05 -3.82
C ILE A 171 -10.57 21.12 -4.36
N THR A 172 -10.05 22.28 -4.80
CA THR A 172 -10.87 23.45 -5.17
C THR A 172 -11.21 23.56 -6.65
N THR A 173 -10.35 23.06 -7.55
CA THR A 173 -10.53 23.15 -9.00
C THR A 173 -11.71 22.31 -9.46
N ASP A 174 -11.92 21.14 -8.85
CA ASP A 174 -12.96 20.21 -9.30
C ASP A 174 -14.32 20.39 -8.59
N GLN A 175 -14.33 21.07 -7.42
CA GLN A 175 -15.60 21.53 -6.80
C GLN A 175 -16.41 22.46 -7.72
N ARG A 176 -15.74 23.13 -8.67
CA ARG A 176 -16.33 24.15 -9.54
C ARG A 176 -16.80 23.61 -10.89
N GLY A 177 -16.57 22.34 -11.19
CA GLY A 177 -17.10 21.73 -12.39
C GLY A 177 -16.35 20.46 -12.72
N GLY A 178 -17.05 19.33 -12.55
CA GLY A 178 -16.61 18.03 -13.01
C GLY A 178 -16.13 18.11 -14.45
N ARG A 179 -14.82 17.98 -14.63
CA ARG A 179 -14.21 17.69 -15.92
C ARG A 179 -13.45 16.40 -15.78
N VAL A 180 -14.07 15.35 -16.31
CA VAL A 180 -13.38 14.11 -16.69
C VAL A 180 -12.19 14.50 -17.57
N VAL A 181 -10.98 14.36 -17.04
CA VAL A 181 -9.77 14.40 -17.87
C VAL A 181 -9.40 12.95 -18.14
N SER A 182 -9.72 12.52 -19.36
CA SER A 182 -9.26 11.28 -20.01
C SER A 182 -7.77 11.27 -20.25
#